data_AF-A0A0S8BB59-F1
#
_entry.id   AF-A0A0S8BB59-F1
#
_cell.length_a   1.000
_cell.length_b   1.000
_cell.length_c   1.000
_cell.angle_alpha   90.00
_cell.angle_beta   90.00
_cell.angle_gamma   90.00
#
_symmetry.space_group_name_H-M   'P 1'
#
loop_
_entity.id
_entity.type
_entity.pdbx_description
1 polymer ?
#
loop_
_entity_poly.entity_id
_entity_poly.type
_entity_poly.pdbx_seq_one_letter_code
_entity_poly.pdbx_strand_id
1 'polypeptide(L)'
;MNSLERFTGRLRGLPVDRPPNVDIMMTFAAHHAGQRLREFYLDYHTLVDANLRVANDFALDIVQAISDPYREAADLGLVVEFPDDGLPVSREPLLTTPEDLHRLQPIRPEHGRRMSDRIAAVELFRAQVGGEVPIMGWVEGALAEAADLRGMMSLMLDLRERPAWVHDLLEVLVEVEIAFARAQVDAGADIIGLGDAVASQISPPMYREFALPYEQRIFQAVREAGAVARLHICGDTTHLIDDMIASGADIVDFDWMVDFACAAAACGDHPVPCGNFDPVAVMLQGTEQTVYDATLACLGAGGDRCFSMAGCEIPDGTPAGNLHAQSRALEDFARSER
;
A
#
# COMPACT_ATOMS: atom_id res chain seq x y z
N MET A 1 -20.70 8.03 -12.44
CA MET A 1 -20.08 6.73 -12.10
C MET A 1 -19.70 6.83 -10.63
N ASN A 2 -19.99 5.82 -9.81
CA ASN A 2 -19.45 5.78 -8.45
C ASN A 2 -17.96 5.37 -8.46
N SER A 3 -17.29 5.45 -7.31
CA SER A 3 -15.85 5.18 -7.22
C SER A 3 -15.50 3.72 -7.56
N LEU A 4 -16.34 2.76 -7.16
CA LEU A 4 -16.13 1.34 -7.49
C LEU A 4 -16.26 1.04 -8.98
N GLU A 5 -17.27 1.63 -9.65
CA GLU A 5 -17.44 1.52 -11.10
C GLU A 5 -16.24 2.14 -11.84
N ARG A 6 -15.73 3.28 -11.36
CA ARG A 6 -14.56 3.98 -11.92
C ARG A 6 -13.29 3.16 -11.75
N PHE A 7 -13.04 2.65 -10.55
CA PHE A 7 -11.92 1.78 -10.25
C PHE A 7 -11.94 0.53 -11.14
N THR A 8 -13.07 -0.19 -11.16
CA THR A 8 -13.22 -1.44 -11.92
C THR A 8 -13.15 -1.21 -13.43
N GLY A 9 -13.75 -0.11 -13.91
CA GLY A 9 -13.71 0.28 -15.30
C GLY A 9 -12.29 0.53 -15.77
N ARG A 10 -11.54 1.37 -15.04
CA ARG A 10 -10.16 1.70 -15.38
C ARG A 10 -9.24 0.47 -15.28
N LEU A 11 -9.41 -0.38 -14.27
CA LEU A 11 -8.68 -1.65 -14.12
C LEU A 11 -8.78 -2.53 -15.38
N ARG A 12 -9.99 -2.58 -15.96
CA ARG A 12 -10.32 -3.35 -17.18
C ARG A 12 -10.04 -2.62 -18.49
N GLY A 13 -9.50 -1.39 -18.45
CA GLY A 13 -9.31 -0.56 -19.64
C GLY A 13 -10.61 -0.11 -20.30
N LEU A 14 -11.69 -0.03 -19.54
CA LEU A 14 -12.96 0.52 -20.00
C LEU A 14 -12.99 2.04 -19.77
N PRO A 15 -13.70 2.80 -20.62
CA PRO A 15 -13.88 4.24 -20.42
C PRO A 15 -14.55 4.55 -19.08
N VAL A 16 -14.04 5.58 -18.40
CA VAL A 16 -14.56 6.07 -17.11
C VAL A 16 -14.77 7.59 -17.16
N ASP A 17 -15.53 8.13 -16.21
CA ASP A 17 -15.84 9.57 -16.17
C ASP A 17 -14.66 10.45 -15.72
N ARG A 18 -13.71 9.90 -14.97
CA ARG A 18 -12.35 10.39 -14.70
C ARG A 18 -11.42 9.27 -14.24
N PRO A 19 -10.08 9.38 -14.34
CA PRO A 19 -9.18 8.42 -13.70
C PRO A 19 -9.42 8.36 -12.17
N PRO A 20 -9.28 7.18 -11.54
CA PRO A 20 -9.42 7.05 -10.10
C PRO A 20 -8.22 7.68 -9.37
N ASN A 21 -8.49 8.36 -8.25
CA ASN A 21 -7.51 8.83 -7.29
C ASN A 21 -7.38 7.80 -6.15
N VAL A 22 -6.19 7.24 -5.99
CA VAL A 22 -5.90 6.18 -5.00
C VAL A 22 -4.71 6.52 -4.09
N ASP A 23 -4.49 7.82 -3.83
CA ASP A 23 -3.49 8.34 -2.90
C ASP A 23 -3.51 7.65 -1.53
N ILE A 24 -2.32 7.33 -1.03
CA ILE A 24 -2.13 6.82 0.33
C ILE A 24 -2.07 8.02 1.28
N MET A 25 -3.01 8.08 2.23
CA MET A 25 -3.22 9.30 3.05
C MET A 25 -2.75 9.19 4.50
N MET A 26 -2.61 7.98 5.04
CA MET A 26 -2.20 7.64 6.43
C MET A 26 -2.12 8.82 7.44
N THR A 27 -0.93 9.38 7.67
CA THR A 27 -0.71 10.42 8.69
C THR A 27 -1.47 11.70 8.40
N PHE A 28 -1.50 12.12 7.13
CA PHE A 28 -2.29 13.25 6.68
C PHE A 28 -3.78 13.07 6.99
N ALA A 29 -4.34 11.86 6.81
CA ALA A 29 -5.75 11.60 7.10
C ALA A 29 -6.09 11.79 8.58
N ALA A 30 -5.26 11.29 9.48
CA ALA A 30 -5.44 11.44 10.92
C ALA A 30 -5.43 12.93 11.33
N HIS A 31 -4.41 13.67 10.91
CA HIS A 31 -4.29 15.10 11.27
C HIS A 31 -5.37 15.97 10.61
N HIS A 32 -5.74 15.69 9.36
CA HIS A 32 -6.85 16.36 8.68
C HIS A 32 -8.18 16.15 9.43
N ALA A 33 -8.38 14.97 10.02
CA ALA A 33 -9.52 14.68 10.88
C ALA A 33 -9.43 15.30 12.29
N GLY A 34 -8.31 15.93 12.63
CA GLY A 34 -8.04 16.49 13.97
C GLY A 34 -7.79 15.42 15.03
N GLN A 35 -7.35 14.24 14.60
CA GLN A 35 -7.11 13.07 15.45
C GLN A 35 -5.61 12.90 15.71
N ARG A 36 -5.28 12.24 16.82
CA ARG A 36 -3.89 11.89 17.16
C ARG A 36 -3.45 10.63 16.43
N LEU A 37 -2.19 10.57 16.01
CA LEU A 37 -1.65 9.39 15.34
C LEU A 37 -1.78 8.11 16.18
N ARG A 38 -1.57 8.19 17.50
CA ARG A 38 -1.74 7.03 18.39
C ARG A 38 -3.13 6.40 18.32
N GLU A 39 -4.17 7.24 18.25
CA GLU A 39 -5.56 6.78 18.18
C GLU A 39 -5.84 6.19 16.80
N PHE A 40 -5.35 6.82 15.74
CA PHE A 40 -5.45 6.32 14.36
C PHE A 40 -4.82 4.92 14.19
N TYR A 41 -3.68 4.63 14.84
CA TYR A 41 -3.01 3.33 14.74
C TYR A 41 -3.64 2.21 15.59
N LEU A 42 -4.38 2.55 16.64
CA LEU A 42 -4.82 1.62 17.69
C LEU A 42 -6.34 1.45 17.81
N ASP A 43 -7.13 2.27 17.13
CA ASP A 43 -8.59 2.18 17.13
C ASP A 43 -9.14 2.32 15.71
N TYR A 44 -9.69 1.23 15.19
CA TYR A 44 -10.27 1.20 13.84
C TYR A 44 -11.38 2.24 13.62
N HIS A 45 -12.12 2.68 14.65
CA HIS A 45 -13.15 3.71 14.46
C HIS A 45 -12.52 5.05 14.06
N THR A 46 -11.42 5.39 14.74
CA THR A 46 -10.63 6.58 14.47
C THR A 46 -10.05 6.53 13.05
N LEU A 47 -9.45 5.39 12.68
CA LEU A 47 -8.93 5.13 11.33
C LEU A 47 -9.99 5.30 10.24
N VAL A 48 -11.16 4.69 10.43
CA VAL A 48 -12.26 4.71 9.45
C VAL A 48 -12.81 6.13 9.29
N ASP A 49 -13.05 6.85 10.40
CA ASP A 49 -13.53 8.24 10.36
C ASP A 49 -12.55 9.15 9.61
N ALA A 50 -11.23 9.04 9.87
CA ALA A 50 -10.23 9.83 9.15
C ALA A 50 -10.23 9.55 7.64
N ASN A 51 -10.23 8.27 7.25
CA ASN A 51 -10.22 7.86 5.85
C ASN A 51 -11.48 8.31 5.10
N LEU A 52 -12.65 8.22 5.72
CA LEU A 52 -13.90 8.68 5.10
C LEU A 52 -13.93 10.20 4.89
N ARG A 53 -13.37 10.98 5.83
CA ARG A 53 -13.27 12.43 5.69
C ARG A 53 -12.37 12.81 4.52
N VAL A 54 -11.16 12.26 4.43
CA VAL A 54 -10.26 12.58 3.30
C VAL A 54 -10.80 12.05 1.97
N ALA A 55 -11.49 10.91 1.96
CA ALA A 55 -12.13 10.42 0.75
C ALA A 55 -13.20 11.37 0.22
N ASN A 56 -14.02 11.93 1.11
CA ASN A 56 -15.02 12.92 0.75
C ASN A 56 -14.41 14.27 0.37
N ASP A 57 -13.47 14.77 1.15
CA ASP A 57 -12.93 16.13 1.00
C ASP A 57 -12.03 16.25 -0.24
N PHE A 58 -11.31 15.19 -0.61
CA PHE A 58 -10.33 15.20 -1.71
C PHE A 58 -10.73 14.31 -2.90
N ALA A 59 -11.98 13.84 -2.90
CA ALA A 59 -12.55 13.01 -3.96
C ALA A 59 -11.72 11.74 -4.26
N LEU A 60 -11.23 11.08 -3.20
CA LEU A 60 -10.56 9.79 -3.35
C LEU A 60 -11.56 8.73 -3.83
N ASP A 61 -11.06 7.79 -4.63
CA ASP A 61 -11.84 6.70 -5.18
C ASP A 61 -11.65 5.41 -4.41
N ILE A 62 -11.12 5.49 -3.19
CA ILE A 62 -10.77 4.35 -2.34
C ILE A 62 -10.84 4.74 -0.87
N VAL A 63 -11.22 3.79 -0.01
CA VAL A 63 -11.02 3.89 1.44
C VAL A 63 -10.07 2.78 1.88
N GLN A 64 -9.18 3.08 2.82
CA GLN A 64 -8.00 2.27 3.06
C GLN A 64 -7.85 1.93 4.55
N ALA A 65 -7.65 0.65 4.85
CA ALA A 65 -7.40 0.13 6.20
C ALA A 65 -5.89 0.06 6.53
N ILE A 66 -5.06 0.78 5.78
CA ILE A 66 -3.62 0.93 6.00
C ILE A 66 -3.36 1.98 7.09
N SER A 67 -2.35 1.76 7.92
CA SER A 67 -2.02 2.61 9.07
C SER A 67 -0.52 2.76 9.31
N ASP A 68 0.19 1.63 9.34
CA ASP A 68 1.61 1.49 9.67
C ASP A 68 2.07 0.07 9.34
N PRO A 69 3.39 -0.20 9.23
CA PRO A 69 3.91 -1.51 8.84
C PRO A 69 3.89 -2.55 9.96
N TYR A 70 3.84 -2.16 11.25
CA TYR A 70 4.04 -3.10 12.36
C TYR A 70 2.77 -3.82 12.82
N ARG A 71 1.79 -4.07 11.95
CA ARG A 71 0.50 -4.59 12.40
C ARG A 71 0.57 -6.08 12.68
N GLU A 72 1.10 -6.81 11.72
CA GLU A 72 1.40 -8.23 11.71
C GLU A 72 2.51 -8.50 12.74
N ALA A 73 3.61 -7.74 12.68
CA ALA A 73 4.74 -7.85 13.60
C ALA A 73 4.33 -7.75 15.07
N ALA A 74 3.46 -6.79 15.42
CA ALA A 74 3.00 -6.61 16.80
C ALA A 74 2.18 -7.81 17.29
N ASP A 75 1.33 -8.38 16.43
CA ASP A 75 0.56 -9.57 16.79
C ASP A 75 1.44 -10.81 16.86
N LEU A 76 2.52 -10.89 16.07
CA LEU A 76 3.57 -11.91 16.19
C LEU A 76 4.44 -11.74 17.46
N GLY A 77 4.27 -10.64 18.19
CA GLY A 77 4.85 -10.41 19.51
C GLY A 77 5.93 -9.32 19.56
N LEU A 78 6.15 -8.58 18.48
CA LEU A 78 7.02 -7.41 18.48
C LEU A 78 6.46 -6.33 19.40
N VAL A 79 7.31 -5.74 20.25
CA VAL A 79 6.92 -4.63 21.11
C VAL A 79 7.04 -3.33 20.35
N VAL A 80 5.90 -2.70 20.08
CA VAL A 80 5.80 -1.43 19.35
C VAL A 80 5.34 -0.33 20.31
N GLU A 81 6.10 0.75 20.38
CA GLU A 81 5.72 1.99 21.04
C GLU A 81 4.91 2.85 20.08
N PHE A 82 3.77 3.37 20.54
CA PHE A 82 2.93 4.32 19.79
C PHE A 82 2.97 5.67 20.51
N PRO A 83 3.86 6.59 20.10
CA PRO A 83 3.86 7.97 20.60
C PRO A 83 2.53 8.64 20.33
N ASP A 84 2.12 9.59 21.19
CA ASP A 84 0.82 10.27 21.06
C ASP A 84 0.59 10.86 19.66
N ASP A 85 1.60 11.53 19.11
CA ASP A 85 1.53 12.19 17.80
C ASP A 85 2.85 12.00 17.03
N GLY A 86 3.25 10.74 16.88
CA GLY A 86 4.45 10.36 16.13
C GLY A 86 4.30 8.98 15.53
N LEU A 87 5.22 8.62 14.64
CA LEU A 87 5.23 7.30 14.00
C LEU A 87 5.44 6.18 15.03
N PRO A 88 4.89 4.97 14.80
CA PRO A 88 5.16 3.82 15.64
C PRO A 88 6.66 3.47 15.61
N VAL A 89 7.20 3.06 16.75
CA VAL A 89 8.63 2.74 16.90
C VAL A 89 8.78 1.38 17.55
N SER A 90 9.54 0.51 16.89
CA SER A 90 10.14 -0.66 17.53
C SER A 90 11.59 -0.38 17.88
N ARG A 91 12.00 -0.65 19.12
CA ARG A 91 13.38 -0.40 19.60
C ARG A 91 14.26 -1.66 19.60
N GLU A 92 13.64 -2.82 19.74
CA GLU A 92 14.32 -4.09 19.88
C GLU A 92 13.68 -5.10 18.91
N PRO A 93 14.49 -5.78 18.06
CA PRO A 93 13.96 -6.80 17.18
C PRO A 93 13.43 -7.98 18.01
N LEU A 94 12.36 -8.61 17.55
CA LEU A 94 11.83 -9.82 18.15
C LEU A 94 12.79 -11.00 17.96
N LEU A 95 13.42 -11.05 16.78
CA LEU A 95 14.35 -12.12 16.37
C LEU A 95 15.79 -11.63 16.53
N THR A 96 16.39 -11.88 17.69
CA THR A 96 17.78 -11.48 17.96
C THR A 96 18.79 -12.54 17.51
N THR A 97 18.35 -13.80 17.50
CA THR A 97 19.15 -14.98 17.14
C THR A 97 18.35 -15.87 16.18
N PRO A 98 19.01 -16.67 15.32
CA PRO A 98 18.29 -17.60 14.44
C PRO A 98 17.38 -18.57 15.18
N GLU A 99 17.76 -18.95 16.40
CA GLU A 99 16.97 -19.80 17.26
C GLU A 99 15.62 -19.17 17.59
N ASP A 100 15.50 -17.85 17.73
CA ASP A 100 14.24 -17.16 18.06
C ASP A 100 13.08 -17.47 17.11
N LEU A 101 13.35 -17.99 15.91
CA LEU A 101 12.31 -18.36 14.93
C LEU A 101 11.25 -19.31 15.52
N HIS A 102 11.61 -20.21 16.44
CA HIS A 102 10.65 -21.11 17.10
C HIS A 102 9.59 -20.38 17.95
N ARG A 103 9.81 -19.09 18.24
CA ARG A 103 8.90 -18.23 19.01
C ARG A 103 7.81 -17.63 18.13
N LEU A 104 8.02 -17.57 16.81
CA LEU A 104 6.97 -17.18 15.87
C LEU A 104 5.95 -18.32 15.80
N GLN A 105 4.82 -18.11 16.45
CA GLN A 105 3.67 -18.99 16.31
C GLN A 105 2.69 -18.35 15.33
N PRO A 106 2.25 -19.06 14.28
CA PRO A 106 1.18 -18.57 13.43
C PRO A 106 -0.04 -18.23 14.28
N ILE A 107 -0.44 -16.95 14.24
CA ILE A 107 -1.64 -16.46 14.91
C ILE A 107 -2.71 -16.31 13.85
N ARG A 108 -3.91 -16.78 14.18
CA ARG A 108 -5.08 -16.51 13.35
C ARG A 108 -5.36 -15.00 13.39
N PRO A 109 -5.46 -14.31 12.25
CA PRO A 109 -5.63 -12.85 12.21
C PRO A 109 -6.80 -12.35 13.07
N GLU A 110 -7.89 -13.12 13.15
CA GLU A 110 -9.09 -12.78 13.93
C GLU A 110 -8.87 -12.86 15.44
N HIS A 111 -7.85 -13.59 15.88
CA HIS A 111 -7.46 -13.70 17.30
C HIS A 111 -6.29 -12.78 17.67
N GLY A 112 -5.71 -12.10 16.68
CA GLY A 112 -4.74 -11.03 16.91
C GLY A 112 -5.38 -9.82 17.61
N ARG A 113 -4.57 -8.85 18.01
CA ARG A 113 -5.07 -7.57 18.53
C ARG A 113 -5.14 -6.54 17.43
N ARG A 114 -4.05 -6.38 16.68
CA ARG A 114 -3.96 -5.35 15.65
C ARG A 114 -4.50 -5.85 14.32
N MET A 115 -4.24 -7.09 13.92
CA MET A 115 -4.81 -7.68 12.70
C MET A 115 -6.34 -7.72 12.76
N SER A 116 -6.92 -8.14 13.90
CA SER A 116 -8.38 -8.14 14.11
C SER A 116 -8.97 -6.74 14.10
N ASP A 117 -8.25 -5.72 14.57
CA ASP A 117 -8.64 -4.32 14.45
C ASP A 117 -8.68 -3.86 12.97
N ARG A 118 -7.76 -4.32 12.10
CA ARG A 118 -7.82 -4.06 10.64
C ARG A 118 -9.05 -4.69 10.01
N ILE A 119 -9.33 -5.94 10.38
CA ILE A 119 -10.51 -6.69 9.90
C ILE A 119 -11.79 -5.93 10.29
N ALA A 120 -11.89 -5.48 11.55
CA ALA A 120 -13.01 -4.66 12.00
C ALA A 120 -13.12 -3.32 11.26
N ALA A 121 -11.99 -2.70 10.89
CA ALA A 121 -11.98 -1.50 10.05
C ALA A 121 -12.61 -1.78 8.67
N VAL A 122 -12.24 -2.89 8.03
CA VAL A 122 -12.79 -3.31 6.73
C VAL A 122 -14.30 -3.55 6.83
N GLU A 123 -14.76 -4.26 7.86
CA GLU A 123 -16.20 -4.48 8.10
C GLU A 123 -16.96 -3.15 8.29
N LEU A 124 -16.36 -2.22 9.05
CA LEU A 124 -16.96 -0.91 9.28
C LEU A 124 -16.99 -0.06 8.00
N PHE A 125 -15.93 -0.06 7.19
CA PHE A 125 -15.98 0.56 5.86
C PHE A 125 -17.09 -0.05 5.02
N ARG A 126 -17.21 -1.38 4.99
CA ARG A 126 -18.24 -2.09 4.22
C ARG A 126 -19.64 -1.65 4.62
N ALA A 127 -19.89 -1.46 5.91
CA ALA A 127 -21.15 -0.95 6.42
C ALA A 127 -21.42 0.52 6.03
N GLN A 128 -20.37 1.35 5.91
CA GLN A 128 -20.50 2.79 5.66
C GLN A 128 -20.53 3.18 4.17
N VAL A 129 -19.73 2.53 3.32
CA VAL A 129 -19.60 2.91 1.89
C VAL A 129 -20.57 2.17 0.97
N GLY A 130 -21.28 1.15 1.48
CA GLY A 130 -22.41 0.52 0.78
C GLY A 130 -22.09 -0.15 -0.56
N GLY A 131 -20.81 -0.42 -0.85
CA GLY A 131 -20.36 -0.95 -2.14
C GLY A 131 -20.26 0.09 -3.26
N GLU A 132 -20.24 1.39 -2.95
CA GLU A 132 -20.02 2.46 -3.92
C GLU A 132 -18.56 2.91 -4.02
N VAL A 133 -17.76 2.62 -2.99
CA VAL A 133 -16.33 2.93 -2.90
C VAL A 133 -15.57 1.65 -2.61
N PRO A 134 -14.51 1.31 -3.37
CA PRO A 134 -13.70 0.13 -3.10
C PRO A 134 -12.96 0.25 -1.77
N ILE A 135 -12.87 -0.86 -1.06
CA ILE A 135 -12.22 -0.97 0.24
C ILE A 135 -10.88 -1.68 0.08
N MET A 136 -9.81 -1.03 0.51
CA MET A 136 -8.47 -1.60 0.50
C MET A 136 -8.07 -2.08 1.90
N GLY A 137 -7.86 -3.38 2.02
CA GLY A 137 -7.05 -3.96 3.09
C GLY A 137 -5.56 -3.82 2.79
N TRP A 138 -4.72 -4.19 3.75
CA TRP A 138 -3.26 -4.15 3.59
C TRP A 138 -2.60 -5.31 4.32
N VAL A 139 -1.55 -5.86 3.70
CA VAL A 139 -0.62 -6.82 4.29
C VAL A 139 0.81 -6.34 4.07
N GLU A 140 1.73 -6.74 4.94
CA GLU A 140 3.15 -6.49 4.70
C GLU A 140 3.73 -7.58 3.79
N GLY A 141 4.72 -7.22 2.97
CA GLY A 141 5.49 -8.19 2.19
C GLY A 141 6.34 -9.04 3.13
N ALA A 142 6.47 -10.34 2.85
CA ALA A 142 7.18 -11.26 3.73
C ALA A 142 8.63 -10.80 4.02
N LEU A 143 9.29 -10.14 3.05
CA LEU A 143 10.64 -9.63 3.25
C LEU A 143 10.67 -8.37 4.12
N ALA A 144 9.70 -7.47 3.96
CA ALA A 144 9.57 -6.29 4.81
C ALA A 144 9.17 -6.66 6.25
N GLU A 145 8.21 -7.57 6.43
CA GLU A 145 7.84 -8.10 7.74
C GLU A 145 9.03 -8.82 8.41
N ALA A 146 9.87 -9.52 7.63
CA ALA A 146 11.12 -10.08 8.15
C ALA A 146 12.06 -8.98 8.67
N ALA A 147 12.11 -7.81 8.02
CA ALA A 147 12.93 -6.68 8.48
C ALA A 147 12.36 -6.04 9.74
N ASP A 148 11.04 -5.98 9.89
CA ASP A 148 10.38 -5.49 11.11
C ASP A 148 10.70 -6.38 12.32
N LEU A 149 10.71 -7.70 12.12
CA LEU A 149 10.97 -8.67 13.19
C LEU A 149 12.45 -8.86 13.51
N ARG A 150 13.33 -8.86 12.50
CA ARG A 150 14.78 -9.13 12.64
C ARG A 150 15.62 -7.86 12.73
N GLY A 151 15.08 -6.72 12.30
CA GLY A 151 15.81 -5.49 12.07
C GLY A 151 16.54 -5.51 10.73
N MET A 152 16.38 -4.42 9.96
CA MET A 152 16.90 -4.28 8.59
C MET A 152 18.39 -4.64 8.45
N MET A 153 19.25 -4.10 9.32
CA MET A 153 20.69 -4.36 9.23
C MET A 153 21.04 -5.84 9.41
N SER A 154 20.37 -6.52 10.34
CA SER A 154 20.61 -7.94 10.59
C SER A 154 20.09 -8.79 9.44
N LEU A 155 18.88 -8.49 8.95
CA LEU A 155 18.29 -9.18 7.79
C LEU A 155 19.20 -9.08 6.56
N MET A 156 19.73 -7.89 6.26
CA MET A 156 20.63 -7.70 5.10
C MET A 156 21.90 -8.54 5.18
N LEU A 157 22.44 -8.77 6.39
CA LEU A 157 23.54 -9.70 6.60
C LEU A 157 23.08 -11.15 6.44
N ASP A 158 21.91 -11.50 6.98
CA ASP A 158 21.36 -12.87 6.91
C ASP A 158 21.02 -13.30 5.49
N LEU A 159 20.56 -12.39 4.62
CA LEU A 159 20.35 -12.67 3.20
C LEU A 159 21.61 -13.20 2.52
N ARG A 160 22.80 -12.82 3.02
CA ARG A 160 24.10 -13.29 2.51
C ARG A 160 24.64 -14.49 3.27
N GLU A 161 24.63 -14.40 4.60
CA GLU A 161 25.33 -15.35 5.48
C GLU A 161 24.47 -16.56 5.86
N ARG A 162 23.15 -16.41 5.86
CA ARG A 162 22.18 -17.40 6.33
C ARG A 162 20.93 -17.50 5.42
N PRO A 163 21.08 -17.62 4.09
CA PRO A 163 19.93 -17.60 3.17
C PRO A 163 18.89 -18.67 3.46
N ALA A 164 19.32 -19.88 3.87
CA ALA A 164 18.40 -20.96 4.25
C ALA A 164 17.52 -20.58 5.45
N TRP A 165 18.08 -19.92 6.46
CA TRP A 165 17.32 -19.45 7.61
C TRP A 165 16.37 -18.32 7.23
N VAL A 166 16.78 -17.43 6.31
CA VAL A 166 15.87 -16.39 5.80
C VAL A 166 14.70 -17.03 5.06
N HIS A 167 14.92 -18.05 4.23
CA HIS A 167 13.81 -18.79 3.63
C HIS A 167 12.88 -19.40 4.67
N ASP A 168 13.41 -20.04 5.73
CA ASP A 168 12.57 -20.58 6.81
C ASP A 168 11.70 -19.49 7.48
N LEU A 169 12.26 -18.28 7.67
CA LEU A 169 11.51 -17.13 8.18
C LEU A 169 10.42 -16.68 7.18
N LEU A 170 10.78 -16.46 5.92
CA LEU A 170 9.86 -16.01 4.88
C LEU A 170 8.70 -17.01 4.66
N GLU A 171 8.95 -18.31 4.81
CA GLU A 171 7.91 -19.35 4.75
C GLU A 171 6.91 -19.25 5.91
N VAL A 172 7.33 -18.80 7.09
CA VAL A 172 6.40 -18.56 8.20
C VAL A 172 5.57 -17.30 7.92
N LEU A 173 6.22 -16.22 7.47
CA LEU A 173 5.57 -14.93 7.27
C LEU A 173 4.56 -14.97 6.13
N VAL A 174 4.91 -15.57 4.99
CA VAL A 174 3.99 -15.67 3.85
C VAL A 174 2.67 -16.37 4.20
N GLU A 175 2.67 -17.34 5.12
CA GLU A 175 1.45 -18.00 5.58
C GLU A 175 0.61 -17.09 6.52
N VAL A 176 1.27 -16.22 7.30
CA VAL A 176 0.59 -15.16 8.08
C VAL A 176 -0.06 -14.16 7.12
N GLU A 177 0.67 -13.68 6.12
CA GLU A 177 0.16 -12.70 5.15
C GLU A 177 -1.00 -13.26 4.32
N ILE A 178 -0.89 -14.51 3.86
CA ILE A 178 -1.99 -15.18 3.14
C ILE A 178 -3.24 -15.31 4.01
N ALA A 179 -3.08 -15.71 5.27
CA ALA A 179 -4.21 -15.83 6.19
C ALA A 179 -4.84 -14.46 6.44
N PHE A 180 -4.04 -13.42 6.63
CA PHE A 180 -4.52 -12.08 6.91
C PHE A 180 -5.18 -11.41 5.71
N ALA A 181 -4.59 -11.56 4.51
CA ALA A 181 -5.20 -11.11 3.26
C ALA A 181 -6.59 -11.75 3.07
N ARG A 182 -6.71 -13.06 3.25
CA ARG A 182 -8.00 -13.77 3.15
C ARG A 182 -9.02 -13.28 4.16
N ALA A 183 -8.62 -13.09 5.42
CA ALA A 183 -9.52 -12.60 6.46
C ALA A 183 -10.06 -11.18 6.15
N GLN A 184 -9.23 -10.32 5.56
CA GLN A 184 -9.65 -8.99 5.11
C GLN A 184 -10.61 -9.06 3.91
N VAL A 185 -10.35 -9.95 2.94
CA VAL A 185 -11.28 -10.16 1.81
C VAL A 185 -12.63 -10.72 2.29
N ASP A 186 -12.62 -11.69 3.21
CA ASP A 186 -13.84 -12.25 3.82
C ASP A 186 -14.65 -11.20 4.58
N ALA A 187 -13.98 -10.21 5.19
CA ALA A 187 -14.61 -9.05 5.84
C ALA A 187 -15.18 -8.01 4.86
N GLY A 188 -14.83 -8.10 3.57
CA GLY A 188 -15.37 -7.26 2.51
C GLY A 188 -14.37 -6.30 1.85
N ALA A 189 -13.06 -6.55 1.98
CA ALA A 189 -12.06 -5.82 1.18
C ALA A 189 -12.18 -6.20 -0.30
N ASP A 190 -12.21 -5.19 -1.17
CA ASP A 190 -12.19 -5.36 -2.63
C ASP A 190 -10.74 -5.47 -3.16
N ILE A 191 -9.79 -4.91 -2.41
CA ILE A 191 -8.38 -4.79 -2.77
C ILE A 191 -7.53 -5.19 -1.56
N ILE A 192 -6.44 -5.92 -1.79
CA ILE A 192 -5.37 -6.08 -0.81
C ILE A 192 -4.11 -5.43 -1.36
N GLY A 193 -3.68 -4.36 -0.71
CA GLY A 193 -2.37 -3.77 -0.93
C GLY A 193 -1.28 -4.54 -0.19
N LEU A 194 -0.08 -4.58 -0.77
CA LEU A 194 1.11 -5.17 -0.19
C LEU A 194 2.26 -4.17 -0.26
N GLY A 195 2.88 -3.89 0.89
CA GLY A 195 4.09 -3.08 1.00
C GLY A 195 5.33 -3.96 1.17
N ASP A 196 6.36 -3.81 0.33
CA ASP A 196 7.65 -4.50 0.54
C ASP A 196 8.82 -3.52 0.40
N ALA A 197 8.93 -2.58 1.35
CA ALA A 197 9.89 -1.48 1.25
C ALA A 197 11.37 -1.93 1.26
N VAL A 198 11.66 -3.16 1.68
CA VAL A 198 13.02 -3.72 1.67
C VAL A 198 13.47 -4.04 0.24
N ALA A 199 12.55 -4.37 -0.65
CA ALA A 199 12.83 -4.76 -2.02
C ALA A 199 13.64 -3.70 -2.81
N SER A 200 13.39 -2.41 -2.59
CA SER A 200 14.15 -1.33 -3.28
C SER A 200 15.64 -1.29 -2.90
N GLN A 201 16.03 -1.91 -1.79
CA GLN A 201 17.41 -1.93 -1.29
C GLN A 201 18.21 -3.18 -1.69
N ILE A 202 17.61 -4.09 -2.44
CA ILE A 202 18.25 -5.34 -2.86
C ILE A 202 18.38 -5.44 -4.38
N SER A 203 19.33 -6.25 -4.83
CA SER A 203 19.59 -6.48 -6.26
C SER A 203 18.50 -7.34 -6.91
N PRO A 204 18.31 -7.30 -8.24
CA PRO A 204 17.30 -8.12 -8.92
C PRO A 204 17.42 -9.64 -8.64
N PRO A 205 18.62 -10.26 -8.61
CA PRO A 205 18.75 -11.65 -8.21
C PRO A 205 18.25 -11.94 -6.79
N MET A 206 18.49 -11.01 -5.84
CA MET A 206 17.99 -11.16 -4.47
C MET A 206 16.48 -10.97 -4.41
N TYR A 207 15.91 -10.03 -5.15
CA TYR A 207 14.46 -9.84 -5.22
C TYR A 207 13.76 -11.10 -5.75
N ARG A 208 14.30 -11.69 -6.82
CA ARG A 208 13.80 -12.96 -7.39
C ARG A 208 13.91 -14.15 -6.44
N GLU A 209 14.82 -14.11 -5.48
CA GLU A 209 15.05 -15.18 -4.51
C GLU A 209 14.22 -15.00 -3.23
N PHE A 210 14.15 -13.78 -2.69
CA PHE A 210 13.67 -13.51 -1.33
C PHE A 210 12.38 -12.69 -1.25
N ALA A 211 11.89 -12.08 -2.33
CA ALA A 211 10.65 -11.30 -2.32
C ALA A 211 9.63 -11.85 -3.31
N LEU A 212 9.98 -11.86 -4.61
CA LEU A 212 9.07 -12.19 -5.71
C LEU A 212 8.30 -13.51 -5.53
N PRO A 213 8.91 -14.65 -5.13
CA PRO A 213 8.16 -15.91 -4.97
C PRO A 213 7.10 -15.84 -3.85
N TYR A 214 7.34 -15.03 -2.83
CA TYR A 214 6.45 -14.86 -1.68
C TYR A 214 5.32 -13.89 -2.00
N GLU A 215 5.63 -12.76 -2.65
CA GLU A 215 4.63 -11.84 -3.21
C GLU A 215 3.68 -12.57 -4.17
N GLN A 216 4.22 -13.40 -5.08
CA GLN A 216 3.42 -14.20 -6.01
C GLN A 216 2.41 -15.12 -5.31
N ARG A 217 2.81 -15.76 -4.20
CA ARG A 217 1.93 -16.62 -3.39
C ARG A 217 0.84 -15.80 -2.70
N ILE A 218 1.18 -14.64 -2.14
CA ILE A 218 0.22 -13.75 -1.48
C ILE A 218 -0.79 -13.24 -2.51
N PHE A 219 -0.33 -12.70 -3.63
CA PHE A 219 -1.22 -12.20 -4.68
C PHE A 219 -2.06 -13.30 -5.33
N GLN A 220 -1.52 -14.52 -5.46
CA GLN A 220 -2.34 -15.67 -5.87
C GLN A 220 -3.49 -15.92 -4.89
N ALA A 221 -3.22 -15.93 -3.58
CA ALA A 221 -4.27 -16.11 -2.58
C ALA A 221 -5.31 -14.98 -2.59
N VAL A 222 -4.89 -13.73 -2.80
CA VAL A 222 -5.78 -12.56 -2.94
C VAL A 222 -6.72 -12.74 -4.12
N ARG A 223 -6.19 -13.10 -5.30
CA ARG A 223 -7.01 -13.33 -6.51
C ARG A 223 -7.94 -14.53 -6.35
N GLU A 224 -7.48 -15.62 -5.74
CA GLU A 224 -8.31 -16.80 -5.45
C GLU A 224 -9.46 -16.48 -4.48
N ALA A 225 -9.26 -15.52 -3.57
CA ALA A 225 -10.30 -14.99 -2.69
C ALA A 225 -11.26 -14.00 -3.39
N GLY A 226 -10.94 -13.57 -4.62
CA GLY A 226 -11.79 -12.71 -5.44
C GLY A 226 -11.53 -11.21 -5.29
N ALA A 227 -10.39 -10.81 -4.73
CA ALA A 227 -9.98 -9.42 -4.59
C ALA A 227 -8.85 -9.04 -5.57
N VAL A 228 -8.63 -7.72 -5.70
CA VAL A 228 -7.56 -7.13 -6.53
C VAL A 228 -6.26 -7.05 -5.73
N ALA A 229 -5.15 -7.47 -6.32
CA ALA A 229 -3.82 -7.36 -5.73
C ALA A 229 -3.14 -6.04 -6.14
N ARG A 230 -2.64 -5.26 -5.17
CA ARG A 230 -1.90 -4.02 -5.41
C ARG A 230 -0.52 -4.09 -4.76
N LEU A 231 0.55 -3.89 -5.54
CA LEU A 231 1.92 -3.87 -5.03
C LEU A 231 2.42 -2.43 -4.87
N HIS A 232 3.01 -2.13 -3.72
CA HIS A 232 3.74 -0.89 -3.47
C HIS A 232 5.12 -1.19 -2.89
N ILE A 233 6.16 -0.64 -3.51
CA ILE A 233 7.52 -0.71 -2.99
C ILE A 233 8.08 0.72 -2.95
N CYS A 234 8.29 1.23 -1.73
CA CYS A 234 8.89 2.54 -1.51
C CYS A 234 10.34 2.57 -2.00
N GLY A 235 10.74 3.67 -2.62
CA GLY A 235 12.11 3.89 -3.07
C GLY A 235 12.35 3.65 -4.57
N ASP A 236 13.56 3.92 -5.04
CA ASP A 236 13.91 3.75 -6.45
C ASP A 236 13.95 2.25 -6.81
N THR A 237 12.93 1.82 -7.55
CA THR A 237 12.77 0.44 -8.04
C THR A 237 13.01 0.32 -9.54
N THR A 238 13.71 1.28 -10.16
CA THR A 238 14.00 1.27 -11.61
C THR A 238 14.63 -0.06 -12.06
N HIS A 239 15.47 -0.68 -11.21
CA HIS A 239 16.12 -1.97 -11.49
C HIS A 239 15.20 -3.20 -11.32
N LEU A 240 14.00 -3.02 -10.78
CA LEU A 240 13.03 -4.09 -10.47
C LEU A 240 11.75 -4.02 -11.28
N ILE A 241 11.56 -3.03 -12.17
CA ILE A 241 10.30 -2.82 -12.92
C ILE A 241 9.76 -4.13 -13.52
N ASP A 242 10.59 -4.86 -14.27
CA ASP A 242 10.17 -6.12 -14.91
C ASP A 242 9.77 -7.20 -13.90
N ASP A 243 10.47 -7.27 -12.76
CA ASP A 243 10.21 -8.26 -11.73
C ASP A 243 8.95 -7.91 -10.93
N MET A 244 8.71 -6.62 -10.64
CA MET A 244 7.47 -6.12 -10.00
C MET A 244 6.25 -6.38 -10.89
N ILE A 245 6.37 -6.19 -12.21
CA ILE A 245 5.34 -6.54 -13.19
C ILE A 245 5.04 -8.04 -13.17
N ALA A 246 6.08 -8.87 -12.95
CA ALA A 246 5.96 -10.32 -12.86
C ALA A 246 5.47 -10.85 -11.49
N SER A 247 5.25 -9.97 -10.50
CA SER A 247 4.72 -10.34 -9.16
C SER A 247 3.32 -10.95 -9.22
N GLY A 248 2.56 -10.64 -10.26
CA GLY A 248 1.16 -11.00 -10.38
C GLY A 248 0.21 -10.02 -9.71
N ALA A 249 0.68 -8.88 -9.21
CA ALA A 249 -0.21 -7.77 -8.85
C ALA A 249 -1.06 -7.33 -10.05
N ASP A 250 -2.30 -6.92 -9.79
CA ASP A 250 -3.19 -6.33 -10.81
C ASP A 250 -2.90 -4.83 -10.98
N ILE A 251 -2.40 -4.18 -9.93
CA ILE A 251 -1.97 -2.78 -9.88
C ILE A 251 -0.55 -2.73 -9.32
N VAL A 252 0.34 -1.97 -9.97
CA VAL A 252 1.69 -1.71 -9.45
C VAL A 252 1.89 -0.22 -9.28
N ASP A 253 2.16 0.16 -8.05
CA ASP A 253 2.53 1.50 -7.66
C ASP A 253 4.02 1.69 -7.91
N PHE A 254 4.38 2.76 -8.61
CA PHE A 254 5.78 3.16 -8.80
C PHE A 254 6.08 4.38 -7.93
N ASP A 255 7.24 4.36 -7.24
CA ASP A 255 7.72 5.51 -6.46
C ASP A 255 8.12 6.67 -7.36
N TRP A 256 8.10 7.90 -6.86
CA TRP A 256 8.41 9.12 -7.64
C TRP A 256 9.80 9.17 -8.24
N MET A 257 10.75 8.38 -7.72
CA MET A 257 12.09 8.26 -8.28
C MET A 257 12.14 7.47 -9.59
N VAL A 258 11.11 6.67 -9.88
CA VAL A 258 11.02 5.85 -11.09
C VAL A 258 10.53 6.68 -12.27
N ASP A 259 11.14 6.51 -13.44
CA ASP A 259 10.59 7.05 -14.69
C ASP A 259 9.25 6.36 -15.02
N PHE A 260 8.16 7.06 -14.74
CA PHE A 260 6.82 6.50 -14.89
C PHE A 260 6.44 6.21 -16.33
N ALA A 261 6.95 6.97 -17.31
CA ALA A 261 6.67 6.68 -18.72
C ALA A 261 7.33 5.35 -19.13
N CYS A 262 8.54 5.10 -18.65
CA CYS A 262 9.22 3.82 -18.84
C CYS A 262 8.46 2.67 -18.14
N ALA A 263 8.08 2.85 -16.87
CA ALA A 263 7.38 1.85 -16.08
C ALA A 263 5.99 1.51 -16.65
N ALA A 264 5.22 2.53 -17.03
CA ALA A 264 3.91 2.34 -17.66
C ALA A 264 4.01 1.65 -19.02
N ALA A 265 5.01 2.00 -19.84
CA ALA A 265 5.26 1.31 -21.10
C ALA A 265 5.64 -0.17 -20.89
N ALA A 266 6.40 -0.49 -19.84
CA ALA A 266 6.76 -1.86 -19.49
C ALA A 266 5.55 -2.68 -19.02
N CYS A 267 4.59 -2.06 -18.31
CA CYS A 267 3.35 -2.72 -17.88
C CYS A 267 2.47 -3.15 -19.08
N GLY A 268 2.48 -2.40 -20.18
CA GLY A 268 1.63 -2.70 -21.35
C GLY A 268 0.15 -2.86 -20.97
N ASP A 269 -0.42 -4.04 -21.26
CA ASP A 269 -1.83 -4.35 -20.96
C ASP A 269 -2.06 -4.94 -19.56
N HIS A 270 -1.00 -5.26 -18.79
CA HIS A 270 -1.10 -5.74 -17.42
C HIS A 270 0.27 -5.76 -16.74
N PRO A 271 0.43 -5.25 -15.50
CA PRO A 271 -0.60 -4.72 -14.59
C PRO A 271 -1.06 -3.30 -14.96
N VAL A 272 -1.91 -2.70 -14.13
CA VAL A 272 -2.21 -1.27 -14.19
C VAL A 272 -1.09 -0.46 -13.51
N PRO A 273 -0.45 0.49 -14.21
CA PRO A 273 0.52 1.38 -13.58
C PRO A 273 -0.20 2.46 -12.74
N CYS A 274 0.32 2.73 -11.54
CA CYS A 274 -0.20 3.72 -10.62
C CYS A 274 0.91 4.68 -10.13
N GLY A 275 0.59 5.96 -10.07
CA GLY A 275 1.55 7.00 -9.64
C GLY A 275 2.19 7.78 -10.79
N ASN A 276 3.14 8.69 -10.56
CA ASN A 276 3.96 8.75 -9.36
C ASN A 276 4.55 10.14 -9.03
N PHE A 277 3.77 11.23 -9.09
CA PHE A 277 4.35 12.56 -8.82
C PHE A 277 4.94 12.68 -7.39
N ASP A 278 5.98 13.51 -7.27
CA ASP A 278 6.78 13.64 -6.03
C ASP A 278 5.92 14.11 -4.83
N PRO A 279 5.77 13.29 -3.77
CA PRO A 279 4.95 13.64 -2.62
C PRO A 279 5.46 14.90 -1.89
N VAL A 280 6.76 15.16 -1.88
CA VAL A 280 7.33 16.30 -1.15
C VAL A 280 7.44 17.53 -2.05
N ALA A 281 8.16 17.43 -3.16
CA ALA A 281 8.46 18.60 -3.99
C ALA A 281 7.23 19.11 -4.77
N VAL A 282 6.30 18.20 -5.12
CA VAL A 282 5.07 18.55 -5.84
C VAL A 282 3.90 18.71 -4.88
N MET A 283 3.56 17.68 -4.08
CA MET A 283 2.34 17.75 -3.25
C MET A 283 2.49 18.67 -2.04
N LEU A 284 3.53 18.50 -1.21
CA LEU A 284 3.70 19.30 0.00
C LEU A 284 4.20 20.72 -0.29
N GLN A 285 5.26 20.86 -1.09
CA GLN A 285 5.98 22.12 -1.29
C GLN A 285 5.60 22.85 -2.58
N GLY A 286 4.93 22.16 -3.51
CA GLY A 286 4.53 22.72 -4.79
C GLY A 286 3.34 23.68 -4.67
N THR A 287 3.00 24.27 -5.80
CA THR A 287 1.79 25.07 -5.94
C THR A 287 0.64 24.22 -6.50
N GLU A 288 -0.59 24.70 -6.37
CA GLU A 288 -1.75 24.07 -7.03
C GLU A 288 -1.52 23.85 -8.52
N GLN A 289 -0.85 24.79 -9.20
CA GLN A 289 -0.54 24.65 -10.62
C GLN A 289 0.48 23.53 -10.87
N THR A 290 1.51 23.43 -10.03
CA THR A 290 2.52 22.37 -10.11
C THR A 290 1.89 20.98 -9.95
N VAL A 291 0.99 20.82 -8.99
CA VAL A 291 0.27 19.55 -8.76
C VAL A 291 -0.64 19.23 -9.93
N TYR A 292 -1.40 20.22 -10.41
CA TYR A 292 -2.27 20.05 -11.56
C TYR A 292 -1.48 19.58 -12.81
N ASP A 293 -0.38 20.24 -13.13
CA ASP A 293 0.45 19.91 -14.29
C ASP A 293 1.12 18.54 -14.15
N ALA A 294 1.63 18.20 -12.96
CA ALA A 294 2.24 16.91 -12.67
C ALA A 294 1.23 15.76 -12.78
N THR A 295 0.00 15.97 -12.30
CA THR A 295 -1.10 15.00 -12.42
C THR A 295 -1.42 14.71 -13.88
N LEU A 296 -1.58 15.75 -14.71
CA LEU A 296 -1.83 15.59 -16.15
C LEU A 296 -0.67 14.90 -16.87
N ALA A 297 0.57 15.24 -16.54
CA ALA A 297 1.76 14.62 -17.14
C ALA A 297 1.84 13.12 -16.81
N CYS A 298 1.61 12.76 -15.56
CA CYS A 298 1.54 11.38 -15.08
C CYS A 298 0.44 10.59 -15.81
N LEU A 299 -0.78 11.11 -15.88
CA LEU A 299 -1.89 10.46 -16.59
C LEU A 299 -1.60 10.30 -18.09
N GLY A 300 -1.00 11.32 -18.72
CA GLY A 300 -0.60 11.26 -20.13
C GLY A 300 0.47 10.21 -20.41
N ALA A 301 1.39 9.97 -19.46
CA ALA A 301 2.41 8.93 -19.56
C ALA A 301 1.84 7.52 -19.32
N GLY A 302 0.93 7.37 -18.36
CA GLY A 302 0.33 6.08 -18.01
C GLY A 302 -0.82 5.62 -18.93
N GLY A 303 -1.41 6.55 -19.68
CA GLY A 303 -2.48 6.28 -20.65
C GLY A 303 -3.79 5.81 -20.03
N ASP A 304 -4.62 5.17 -20.87
CA ASP A 304 -6.03 4.85 -20.58
C ASP A 304 -6.25 3.88 -19.42
N ARG A 305 -5.21 3.33 -18.80
CA ARG A 305 -5.32 2.41 -17.67
C ARG A 305 -4.71 2.95 -16.39
N CYS A 306 -4.07 4.11 -16.44
CA CYS A 306 -3.37 4.72 -15.31
C CYS A 306 -4.29 5.07 -14.14
N PHE A 307 -3.81 4.81 -12.93
CA PHE A 307 -4.41 5.27 -11.68
C PHE A 307 -3.60 6.43 -11.11
N SER A 308 -4.28 7.48 -10.66
CA SER A 308 -3.62 8.67 -10.12
C SER A 308 -3.20 8.45 -8.68
N MET A 309 -1.92 8.71 -8.40
CA MET A 309 -1.34 8.70 -7.07
C MET A 309 -0.07 9.57 -7.02
N ALA A 310 0.27 10.12 -5.85
CA ALA A 310 1.65 10.48 -5.54
C ALA A 310 2.53 9.23 -5.49
N GLY A 311 3.85 9.36 -5.67
CA GLY A 311 4.76 8.20 -5.65
C GLY A 311 4.82 7.44 -4.33
N CYS A 312 4.30 8.00 -3.24
CA CYS A 312 4.22 7.36 -1.92
C CYS A 312 3.09 8.03 -1.11
N GLU A 313 3.10 7.87 0.22
CA GLU A 313 2.19 8.58 1.12
C GLU A 313 2.19 10.09 0.87
N ILE A 314 0.99 10.69 0.84
CA ILE A 314 0.81 12.15 0.89
C ILE A 314 1.39 12.66 2.21
N PRO A 315 2.43 13.53 2.18
CA PRO A 315 3.06 13.98 3.39
C PRO A 315 2.10 14.76 4.28
N ASP A 316 2.27 14.59 5.58
CA ASP A 316 1.60 15.41 6.56
C ASP A 316 1.87 16.92 6.32
N GLY A 317 0.83 17.73 6.54
CA GLY A 317 0.87 19.17 6.27
C GLY A 317 0.71 19.57 4.79
N THR A 318 0.46 18.63 3.87
CA THR A 318 0.16 18.95 2.47
C THR A 318 -1.01 19.94 2.37
N PRO A 319 -0.88 21.07 1.65
CA PRO A 319 -1.96 22.04 1.54
C PRO A 319 -3.22 21.44 0.89
N ALA A 320 -4.40 21.65 1.48
CA ALA A 320 -5.66 21.17 0.91
C ALA A 320 -5.90 21.63 -0.54
N GLY A 321 -5.47 22.86 -0.88
CA GLY A 321 -5.53 23.38 -2.26
C GLY A 321 -4.75 22.52 -3.26
N ASN A 322 -3.64 21.92 -2.85
CA ASN A 322 -2.83 21.05 -3.70
C ASN A 322 -3.58 19.74 -4.00
N LEU A 323 -4.20 19.12 -3.00
CA LEU A 323 -5.05 17.94 -3.20
C LEU A 323 -6.28 18.25 -4.09
N HIS A 324 -6.95 19.39 -3.88
CA HIS A 324 -8.04 19.81 -4.76
C HIS A 324 -7.57 20.09 -6.20
N ALA A 325 -6.33 20.53 -6.39
CA ALA A 325 -5.76 20.75 -7.72
C ALA A 325 -5.56 19.44 -8.48
N GLN A 326 -5.18 18.35 -7.81
CA GLN A 326 -5.16 17.01 -8.38
C GLN A 326 -6.58 16.55 -8.76
N SER A 327 -7.57 16.71 -7.87
CA SER A 327 -8.97 16.37 -8.20
C SER A 327 -9.45 17.10 -9.46
N ARG A 328 -9.13 18.39 -9.60
CA ARG A 328 -9.43 19.20 -10.79
C ARG A 328 -8.74 18.66 -12.05
N ALA A 329 -7.45 18.29 -11.96
CA ALA A 329 -6.72 17.72 -13.09
C ALA A 329 -7.36 16.41 -13.58
N LEU A 330 -7.83 15.55 -12.68
CA LEU A 330 -8.50 14.29 -13.03
C LEU A 330 -9.80 14.54 -13.82
N GLU A 331 -10.59 15.53 -13.40
CA GLU A 331 -11.81 15.91 -14.13
C GLU A 331 -11.50 16.44 -15.54
N ASP A 332 -10.51 17.33 -15.66
CA ASP A 332 -10.18 17.98 -16.92
C ASP A 332 -9.50 17.03 -17.90
N PHE A 333 -8.68 16.08 -17.42
CA PHE A 333 -8.11 15.01 -18.23
C PHE A 333 -9.22 14.25 -18.96
N ALA A 334 -10.27 13.82 -18.25
CA ALA A 334 -11.38 13.08 -18.85
C ALA A 334 -12.33 13.93 -19.70
N ARG A 335 -12.25 15.26 -19.65
CA ARG A 335 -12.90 16.12 -20.65
C ARG A 335 -12.10 16.17 -21.94
N SER A 336 -10.77 16.06 -21.87
CA SER A 336 -9.88 16.11 -23.03
C SER A 336 -9.84 14.81 -23.85
N GLU A 337 -10.17 13.66 -23.24
CA GLU A 337 -10.29 12.36 -23.90
C GLU A 337 -11.62 12.16 -24.66
N ARG A 338 -12.59 13.08 -24.52
CA ARG A 338 -13.93 13.03 -25.15
C ARG A 338 -14.01 13.87 -26.42
#